data_AF-A0A642UIR5-F1
#
_entry.id   AF-A0A642UIR5-F1
#
_cell.length_a   1.000
_cell.length_b   1.000
_cell.length_c   1.000
_cell.angle_alpha   90.00
_cell.angle_beta   90.00
_cell.angle_gamma   90.00
#
_symmetry.space_group_name_H-M   'P 1'
#
loop_
_entity.id
_entity.type
_entity.pdbx_description
1 polymer ?
#
loop_
_entity_poly.entity_id
_entity_poly.type
_entity_poly.pdbx_seq_one_letter_code
_entity_poly.pdbx_strand_id
1 'polypeptide(L)'
;MAVPSPTLGEVVSAIDNAIRLHYATHTAPPNLTAILASSSRLLSYKLTRADVARVCHHSPVYTITERSDGELCIDMASAPDRGEVVKSTTPLLGSTPDDVGLAQFVRRSKTPTSSPTKVGKHYSLSTLSNRPDKFTFKQRSESDATAKSGLSLLERIKLKETKRKLEQATPSPTPEEAMTPVYAAKVYDILFCQSDGKITTYELERLVTTCRQSISVPLATDDIKGAIKYVADRLPQVSWVERHINDENVTVVRVVGPLNRHHDLAKIASNPLA
;
A
#
# COMPACT_ATOMS: atom_id res chain seq x y z
N MET A 1 7.23 -12.76 48.60
CA MET A 1 8.19 -13.41 47.68
C MET A 1 8.30 -12.54 46.45
N ALA A 2 9.47 -11.98 46.15
CA ALA A 2 9.66 -11.13 44.98
C ALA A 2 9.68 -12.02 43.73
N VAL A 3 8.75 -11.79 42.80
CA VAL A 3 8.76 -12.47 41.50
C VAL A 3 9.99 -11.97 40.74
N PRO A 4 10.90 -12.85 40.29
CA PRO A 4 12.07 -12.41 39.55
C PRO A 4 11.63 -11.69 38.27
N SER A 5 12.22 -10.53 38.00
CA SER A 5 11.95 -9.78 36.76
C SER A 5 12.42 -10.59 35.55
N PRO A 6 11.59 -10.76 34.51
CA PRO A 6 11.96 -11.54 33.34
C PRO A 6 13.16 -10.90 32.63
N THR A 7 14.03 -11.75 32.10
CA THR A 7 15.16 -11.31 31.27
C THR A 7 14.64 -10.79 29.92
N LEU A 8 15.42 -9.92 29.26
CA LEU A 8 15.01 -9.35 27.97
C LEU A 8 14.73 -10.44 26.93
N GLY A 9 15.51 -11.52 26.92
CA GLY A 9 15.31 -12.65 26.00
C GLY A 9 13.99 -13.39 26.22
N GLU A 10 13.56 -13.57 27.47
CA GLU A 10 12.25 -14.17 27.79
C GLU A 10 11.10 -13.27 27.35
N VAL A 11 11.25 -11.95 27.52
CA VAL A 11 10.27 -10.96 27.05
C VAL A 11 10.14 -10.99 25.53
N VAL A 12 11.27 -11.02 24.81
CA VAL A 12 11.29 -11.15 23.35
C VAL A 12 10.60 -12.43 22.91
N SER A 13 10.94 -13.58 23.50
CA SER A 13 10.35 -14.87 23.15
C SER A 13 8.83 -14.91 23.38
N ALA A 14 8.36 -14.35 24.50
CA ALA A 14 6.93 -14.29 24.80
C ALA A 14 6.15 -13.35 23.87
N ILE A 15 6.77 -12.24 23.42
CA ILE A 15 6.18 -11.35 22.41
C ILE A 15 6.15 -12.05 21.05
N ASP A 16 7.24 -12.71 20.66
CA ASP A 16 7.34 -13.45 19.41
C ASP A 16 6.27 -14.54 19.29
N ASN A 17 6.09 -15.32 20.37
CA ASN A 17 5.07 -16.37 20.42
C ASN A 17 3.65 -15.79 20.34
N ALA A 18 3.38 -14.69 21.04
CA ALA A 18 2.07 -14.04 21.00
C ALA A 18 1.75 -13.48 19.60
N ILE A 19 2.74 -12.87 18.93
CA ILE A 19 2.58 -12.36 17.57
C ILE A 19 2.39 -13.50 16.56
N ARG A 20 3.20 -14.56 16.63
CA ARG A 20 3.06 -15.74 15.75
C ARG A 20 1.70 -16.40 15.90
N LEU A 21 1.22 -16.54 17.15
CA LEU A 21 -0.09 -17.11 17.42
C LEU A 21 -1.22 -16.23 16.85
N HIS A 22 -1.07 -14.90 16.93
CA HIS A 22 -2.01 -13.99 16.30
C HIS A 22 -2.03 -14.17 14.78
N TYR A 23 -0.88 -14.17 14.13
CA TYR A 23 -0.78 -14.33 12.68
C TYR A 23 -1.16 -15.73 12.16
N ALA A 24 -1.19 -16.74 13.03
CA ALA A 24 -1.74 -18.05 12.69
C ALA A 24 -3.27 -18.01 12.50
N THR A 25 -3.96 -17.00 13.05
CA THR A 25 -5.43 -16.90 13.08
C THR A 25 -5.97 -15.64 12.43
N HIS A 26 -5.15 -14.60 12.30
CA HIS A 26 -5.52 -13.28 11.78
C HIS A 26 -4.48 -12.79 10.78
N THR A 27 -4.92 -12.04 9.77
CA THR A 27 -4.02 -11.42 8.77
C THR A 27 -3.69 -9.96 9.06
N ALA A 28 -4.39 -9.34 10.01
CA ALA A 28 -4.17 -7.96 10.42
C ALA A 28 -3.08 -7.86 11.49
N PRO A 29 -2.36 -6.73 11.59
CA PRO A 29 -1.36 -6.56 12.62
C PRO A 29 -2.02 -6.48 14.01
N PRO A 30 -1.46 -7.18 15.01
CA PRO A 30 -2.07 -7.24 16.32
C PRO A 30 -1.98 -5.92 17.07
N ASN A 31 -3.03 -5.64 17.84
CA ASN A 31 -3.04 -4.52 18.77
C ASN A 31 -2.01 -4.75 19.88
N LEU A 32 -1.23 -3.72 20.21
CA LEU A 32 -0.17 -3.79 21.21
C LEU A 32 -0.72 -4.20 22.59
N THR A 33 -1.91 -3.74 22.95
CA THR A 33 -2.59 -4.10 24.20
C THR A 33 -2.92 -5.59 24.29
N ALA A 34 -3.34 -6.20 23.18
CA ALA A 34 -3.66 -7.63 23.10
C ALA A 34 -2.39 -8.48 23.18
N ILE A 35 -1.31 -8.08 22.51
CA ILE A 35 -0.01 -8.76 22.59
C ILE A 35 0.55 -8.66 23.99
N LEU A 36 0.56 -7.46 24.59
CA LEU A 36 0.99 -7.28 25.97
C LEU A 36 0.21 -8.17 26.94
N ALA A 37 -1.12 -8.27 26.79
CA ALA A 37 -1.94 -9.13 27.62
C ALA A 37 -1.62 -10.62 27.43
N SER A 38 -1.43 -11.06 26.18
CA SER A 38 -1.08 -12.45 25.85
C SER A 38 0.32 -12.82 26.38
N SER A 39 1.32 -12.00 26.10
CA SER A 39 2.69 -12.19 26.57
C SER A 39 2.81 -12.08 28.09
N SER A 40 1.99 -11.24 28.74
CA SER A 40 1.95 -11.17 30.21
C SER A 40 1.44 -12.46 30.84
N ARG A 41 0.48 -13.14 30.18
CA ARG A 41 -0.01 -14.46 30.63
C ARG A 41 1.07 -15.52 30.48
N LEU A 42 1.84 -15.49 29.39
CA LEU A 42 2.94 -16.44 29.15
C LEU A 42 4.07 -16.31 30.18
N LEU A 43 4.40 -15.09 30.59
CA LEU A 43 5.48 -14.84 31.56
C LEU A 43 5.01 -14.80 33.01
N SER A 44 3.70 -14.89 33.25
CA SER A 44 3.11 -14.60 34.58
C SER A 44 3.59 -13.27 35.17
N TYR A 45 3.91 -12.31 34.30
CA TYR A 45 4.48 -11.01 34.64
C TYR A 45 3.75 -9.93 33.85
N LYS A 46 3.40 -8.82 34.49
CA LYS A 46 2.68 -7.73 33.83
C LYS A 46 3.64 -6.92 32.97
N LEU A 47 3.61 -7.16 31.67
CA LEU A 47 4.36 -6.38 30.70
C LEU A 47 3.72 -5.00 30.51
N THR A 48 4.58 -4.00 30.45
CA THR A 48 4.23 -2.59 30.25
C THR A 48 4.74 -2.09 28.90
N ARG A 49 4.28 -0.90 28.48
CA ARG A 49 4.77 -0.26 27.26
C ARG A 49 6.28 0.03 27.30
N ALA A 50 6.84 0.25 28.48
CA ALA A 50 8.28 0.45 28.65
C ALA A 50 9.09 -0.81 28.31
N ASP A 51 8.54 -2.00 28.60
CA ASP A 51 9.19 -3.28 28.29
C ASP A 51 9.29 -3.51 26.78
N VAL A 52 8.22 -3.17 26.05
CA VAL A 52 8.20 -3.26 24.58
C VAL A 52 9.13 -2.22 23.97
N ALA A 53 9.20 -1.01 24.50
CA ALA A 53 10.16 0.00 24.04
C ALA A 53 11.61 -0.48 24.19
N ARG A 54 11.94 -1.19 25.29
CA ARG A 54 13.27 -1.81 25.48
C ARG A 54 13.55 -2.90 24.45
N VAL A 55 12.56 -3.71 24.11
CA VAL A 55 12.65 -4.75 23.08
C VAL A 55 12.86 -4.15 21.69
N CYS A 56 12.05 -3.14 21.31
CA CYS A 56 12.21 -2.44 20.04
C CYS A 56 13.57 -1.72 19.92
N HIS A 57 14.13 -1.25 21.04
CA HIS A 57 15.46 -0.65 21.05
C HIS A 57 16.58 -1.68 20.77
N HIS A 58 16.43 -2.92 21.28
CA HIS A 58 17.44 -3.97 21.10
C HIS A 58 17.27 -4.78 19.81
N SER A 59 16.04 -4.90 19.29
CA SER A 59 15.75 -5.65 18.07
C SER A 59 14.98 -4.77 17.08
N PRO A 60 15.61 -4.35 15.97
CA PRO A 60 14.97 -3.53 14.93
C PRO A 60 13.94 -4.33 14.11
N VAL A 61 13.67 -5.58 14.48
CA VAL A 61 12.70 -6.46 13.81
C VAL A 61 11.26 -6.03 14.09
N TYR A 62 11.01 -5.34 15.21
CA TYR A 62 9.66 -4.92 15.59
C TYR A 62 9.43 -3.43 15.24
N THR A 63 8.36 -3.14 14.53
CA THR A 63 7.90 -1.78 14.26
C THR A 63 6.59 -1.51 14.97
N ILE A 64 6.51 -0.39 15.67
CA ILE A 64 5.27 0.07 16.30
C ILE A 64 4.64 1.08 15.36
N THR A 65 3.41 0.81 14.93
CA THR A 65 2.63 1.70 14.05
C THR A 65 1.37 2.16 14.78
N GLU A 66 0.94 3.39 14.50
CA GLU A 66 -0.32 3.92 15.01
C GLU A 66 -1.38 3.77 13.91
N ARG A 67 -2.46 3.06 14.23
CA ARG A 67 -3.59 2.86 13.32
C ARG A 67 -4.50 4.10 13.36
N SER A 68 -5.34 4.26 12.34
CA SER A 68 -6.25 5.40 12.16
C SER A 68 -7.27 5.61 13.30
N ASP A 69 -7.46 4.61 14.16
CA ASP A 69 -8.28 4.63 15.37
C ASP A 69 -7.53 5.16 16.61
N GLY A 70 -6.23 5.46 16.48
CA GLY A 70 -5.35 5.89 17.59
C GLY A 70 -4.81 4.73 18.42
N GLU A 71 -5.00 3.48 17.97
CA GLU A 71 -4.43 2.31 18.65
C GLU A 71 -3.02 1.99 18.14
N LEU A 72 -2.13 1.65 19.08
CA LEU A 72 -0.78 1.20 18.76
C LEU A 72 -0.80 -0.28 18.36
N CYS A 73 -0.20 -0.60 17.23
CA CYS A 73 -0.03 -1.95 16.71
C CYS A 73 1.46 -2.30 16.69
N ILE A 74 1.78 -3.58 16.88
CA ILE A 74 3.14 -4.09 16.74
C ILE A 74 3.19 -5.00 15.51
N ASP A 75 4.13 -4.73 14.62
CA ASP A 75 4.37 -5.53 13.43
C ASP A 75 5.82 -6.04 13.39
N MET A 76 6.03 -7.17 12.72
CA MET A 76 7.36 -7.70 12.46
C MET A 76 7.74 -7.30 11.04
N ALA A 77 8.86 -6.58 10.88
CA ALA A 77 9.43 -6.33 9.57
C ALA A 77 9.64 -7.68 8.85
N SER A 78 9.10 -7.81 7.64
CA SER A 78 9.25 -9.00 6.79
C SER A 78 10.72 -9.41 6.73
N ALA A 79 10.99 -10.66 7.09
CA ALA A 79 12.31 -11.18 7.43
C ALA A 79 13.36 -10.96 6.32
N PRO A 80 14.59 -10.53 6.63
CA PRO A 80 15.75 -11.17 6.06
C PRO A 80 15.98 -12.51 6.80
N ASP A 81 16.29 -13.53 6.01
CA ASP A 81 16.77 -14.86 6.36
C ASP A 81 17.07 -15.13 7.86
N ARG A 82 16.23 -15.94 8.52
CA ARG A 82 16.33 -16.27 9.96
C ARG A 82 17.33 -17.41 10.23
N GLY A 83 18.52 -17.30 9.66
CA GLY A 83 19.69 -18.14 9.96
C GLY A 83 20.67 -17.55 10.98
N GLU A 84 20.54 -16.28 11.36
CA GLU A 84 21.65 -15.57 12.02
C GLU A 84 21.23 -14.66 13.20
N VAL A 85 20.50 -15.18 14.20
CA VAL A 85 20.37 -14.47 15.50
C VAL A 85 20.37 -15.44 16.69
N VAL A 86 21.35 -16.36 16.72
CA VAL A 86 21.70 -17.11 17.95
C VAL A 86 23.20 -17.30 18.04
N LYS A 87 24.00 -16.24 17.95
CA LYS A 87 25.41 -16.24 18.38
C LYS A 87 25.85 -14.83 18.77
N SER A 88 25.47 -14.36 19.96
CA SER A 88 26.23 -13.35 20.72
C SER A 88 25.58 -13.17 22.11
N THR A 89 25.69 -14.19 22.94
CA THR A 89 25.71 -14.02 24.39
C THR A 89 27.17 -14.09 24.83
N THR A 90 27.70 -12.97 25.33
CA THR A 90 28.86 -12.97 26.21
C THR A 90 28.51 -12.09 27.41
N PRO A 91 28.72 -12.56 28.66
CA PRO A 91 28.34 -11.83 29.85
C PRO A 91 29.51 -10.96 30.35
N LEU A 92 29.24 -9.72 30.77
CA LEU A 92 30.09 -8.87 31.61
C LEU A 92 29.16 -7.78 32.18
N LEU A 93 28.50 -7.98 33.32
CA LEU A 93 29.00 -7.72 34.68
C LEU A 93 29.79 -6.41 34.81
N GLY A 94 29.16 -5.41 35.45
CA GLY A 94 29.84 -4.39 36.24
C GLY A 94 29.82 -2.97 35.68
N SER A 95 28.79 -2.17 36.01
CA SER A 95 28.96 -0.86 36.67
C SER A 95 27.61 -0.17 36.90
N THR A 96 27.56 0.56 38.00
CA THR A 96 26.43 1.06 38.78
C THR A 96 25.66 2.23 38.15
N PRO A 97 24.45 2.52 38.66
CA PRO A 97 23.68 3.71 38.29
C PRO A 97 24.18 4.91 39.08
N ASP A 98 24.23 6.10 38.46
CA ASP A 98 23.95 7.37 39.12
C ASP A 98 23.96 8.53 38.10
N ASP A 99 22.82 9.22 38.08
CA ASP A 99 22.69 10.67 37.92
C ASP A 99 22.86 11.37 36.54
N VAL A 100 22.17 12.51 36.43
CA VAL A 100 22.11 13.52 35.34
C VAL A 100 21.18 13.16 34.15
N GLY A 101 20.10 13.87 33.84
CA GLY A 101 19.54 15.10 34.38
C GLY A 101 18.38 15.56 33.47
N LEU A 102 17.23 15.86 34.07
CA LEU A 102 16.20 16.68 33.45
C LEU A 102 16.74 18.10 33.21
N ALA A 103 16.26 18.73 32.13
CA ALA A 103 16.22 20.17 31.86
C ALA A 103 17.45 20.84 31.21
N GLN A 104 17.27 21.27 29.95
CA GLN A 104 17.70 22.58 29.45
C GLN A 104 16.81 22.94 28.26
N PHE A 105 15.70 23.67 28.45
CA PHE A 105 15.65 25.14 28.40
C PHE A 105 16.67 25.78 27.44
N VAL A 106 16.26 25.93 26.18
CA VAL A 106 16.68 27.08 25.36
C VAL A 106 15.44 27.87 25.01
N ARG A 107 15.15 28.86 25.85
CA ARG A 107 14.36 30.05 25.47
C ARG A 107 15.21 30.87 24.51
N ARG A 108 14.72 31.14 23.30
CA ARG A 108 15.14 32.31 22.52
C ARG A 108 13.92 33.07 21.99
N SER A 109 13.76 34.24 22.62
CA SER A 109 13.24 35.53 22.14
C SER A 109 12.22 35.58 21.00
N LYS A 110 11.07 36.19 21.32
CA LYS A 110 10.07 36.76 20.41
C LYS A 110 10.69 37.92 19.61
N THR A 111 10.58 37.88 18.29
CA THR A 111 10.60 39.06 17.41
C THR A 111 9.38 38.98 16.48
N PRO A 112 8.56 40.03 16.35
CA PRO A 112 7.42 40.03 15.45
C PRO A 112 7.88 40.38 14.04
N THR A 113 8.05 39.39 13.18
CA THR A 113 8.25 39.61 11.74
C THR A 113 6.96 39.22 11.03
N SER A 114 6.18 40.23 10.63
CA SER A 114 5.02 40.04 9.77
C SER A 114 5.50 39.57 8.40
N SER A 115 5.40 38.26 8.16
CA SER A 115 5.50 37.69 6.82
C SER A 115 4.13 37.13 6.46
N PRO A 116 3.63 37.35 5.24
CA PRO A 116 2.33 36.83 4.84
C PRO A 116 2.46 35.32 4.70
N THR A 117 2.12 34.60 5.77
CA THR A 117 2.02 33.14 5.73
C THR A 117 0.83 32.81 4.85
N LYS A 118 1.11 32.56 3.58
CA LYS A 118 0.21 31.86 2.67
C LYS A 118 -0.16 30.57 3.40
N VAL A 119 -1.38 30.54 3.93
CA VAL A 119 -1.95 29.35 4.57
C VAL A 119 -1.99 28.27 3.51
N GLY A 120 -0.91 27.48 3.44
CA GLY A 120 -0.83 26.27 2.67
C GLY A 120 -1.84 25.34 3.30
N LYS A 121 -3.07 25.34 2.77
CA LYS A 121 -4.00 24.27 3.02
C LYS A 121 -3.27 22.99 2.63
N HIS A 122 -2.83 22.23 3.63
CA HIS A 122 -2.43 20.85 3.48
C HIS A 122 -3.67 20.11 2.99
N TYR A 123 -3.89 20.09 1.68
CA TYR A 123 -4.81 19.16 1.07
C TYR A 123 -4.14 17.80 1.22
N SER A 124 -4.60 16.97 2.17
CA SER A 124 -4.31 15.55 2.12
C SER A 124 -4.85 15.05 0.79
N LEU A 125 -3.96 14.64 -0.11
CA LEU A 125 -4.30 14.10 -1.43
C LEU A 125 -5.17 12.84 -1.37
N SER A 126 -5.38 12.28 -0.17
CA SER A 126 -6.15 11.06 0.08
C SER A 126 -7.63 11.30 0.38
N THR A 127 -8.10 12.54 0.52
CA THR A 127 -9.47 12.80 0.98
C THR A 127 -10.27 13.58 -0.05
N LEU A 128 -10.82 12.86 -1.03
CA LEU A 128 -11.91 13.33 -1.88
C LEU A 128 -13.16 13.57 -1.02
N SER A 129 -13.20 14.66 -0.25
CA SER A 129 -14.39 15.04 0.50
C SER A 129 -15.15 16.16 -0.21
N ASN A 130 -16.40 15.86 -0.54
CA ASN A 130 -17.40 16.85 -0.93
C ASN A 130 -18.02 17.44 0.33
N ARG A 131 -17.24 18.25 1.06
CA ARG A 131 -17.78 19.01 2.20
C ARG A 131 -18.78 20.05 1.69
N PRO A 132 -19.93 20.23 2.37
CA PRO A 132 -20.96 21.19 1.99
C PRO A 132 -20.43 22.63 1.96
N ASP A 133 -19.40 22.95 2.74
CA ASP A 133 -18.70 24.25 2.73
C ASP A 133 -18.07 24.61 1.36
N LYS A 134 -17.87 23.62 0.48
CA LYS A 134 -17.41 23.85 -0.91
C LYS A 134 -18.54 24.28 -1.85
N PHE A 135 -19.80 24.05 -1.47
CA PHE A 135 -20.99 24.27 -2.29
C PHE A 135 -21.75 25.55 -1.97
N THR A 136 -21.26 26.37 -1.03
CA THR A 136 -21.82 27.71 -0.82
C THR A 136 -21.55 28.56 -2.06
N PHE A 137 -22.61 28.93 -2.77
CA PHE A 137 -22.52 29.79 -3.94
C PHE A 137 -22.02 31.17 -3.51
N LYS A 138 -20.73 31.45 -3.78
CA LYS A 138 -20.17 32.79 -3.64
C LYS A 138 -20.40 33.51 -4.97
N GLN A 139 -21.52 34.21 -5.09
CA GLN A 139 -21.80 35.05 -6.25
C GLN A 139 -20.63 36.02 -6.42
N ARG A 140 -19.88 35.86 -7.51
CA ARG A 140 -18.80 36.77 -7.91
C ARG A 140 -19.31 37.58 -9.10
N SER A 141 -19.11 38.88 -9.06
CA SER A 141 -19.39 39.78 -10.17
C SER A 141 -18.51 39.42 -11.38
N GLU A 142 -18.98 39.78 -12.56
CA GLU A 142 -18.29 39.48 -13.82
C GLU A 142 -16.94 40.20 -13.92
N SER A 143 -16.84 41.41 -13.33
CA SER A 143 -15.61 42.20 -13.18
C SER A 143 -14.52 41.50 -12.36
N ASP A 144 -14.90 40.81 -11.29
CA ASP A 144 -13.97 40.03 -10.46
C ASP A 144 -13.50 38.75 -11.16
N ALA A 145 -14.33 38.21 -12.06
CA ALA A 145 -14.05 36.99 -12.80
C ALA A 145 -13.14 37.23 -14.03
N THR A 146 -13.26 38.39 -14.68
CA THR A 146 -12.34 38.83 -15.74
C THR A 146 -11.00 39.28 -15.18
N ALA A 147 -10.96 39.98 -14.04
CA ALA A 147 -9.71 40.39 -13.39
C ALA A 147 -8.79 39.21 -13.01
N LYS A 148 -9.35 38.03 -12.69
CA LYS A 148 -8.56 36.84 -12.29
C LYS A 148 -8.08 35.96 -13.43
N SER A 149 -8.80 35.95 -14.56
CA SER A 149 -8.54 35.02 -15.66
C SER A 149 -8.16 35.73 -16.97
N GLY A 150 -8.33 37.05 -17.07
CA GLY A 150 -8.04 37.86 -18.25
C GLY A 150 -8.97 37.65 -19.45
N LEU A 151 -9.79 36.60 -19.45
CA LEU A 151 -10.65 36.19 -20.56
C LEU A 151 -12.13 36.35 -20.21
N SER A 152 -12.91 36.84 -21.19
CA SER A 152 -14.36 36.89 -21.11
C SER A 152 -14.99 35.49 -21.08
N LEU A 153 -16.25 35.40 -20.63
CA LEU A 153 -16.99 34.15 -20.61
C LEU A 153 -17.11 33.53 -22.02
N LEU A 154 -17.37 34.36 -23.04
CA LEU A 154 -17.50 33.92 -24.43
C LEU A 154 -16.20 33.34 -24.97
N GLU A 155 -15.05 33.93 -24.64
CA GLU A 155 -13.75 33.39 -25.04
C GLU A 155 -13.46 32.06 -24.36
N ARG A 156 -13.83 31.89 -23.08
CA ARG A 156 -13.70 30.60 -22.39
C ARG A 156 -14.59 29.52 -23.00
N ILE A 157 -15.81 29.87 -23.40
CA ILE A 157 -16.72 28.94 -24.09
C ILE A 157 -16.11 28.52 -25.43
N LYS A 158 -15.65 29.47 -26.24
CA LYS A 158 -14.98 29.19 -27.52
C LYS A 158 -13.74 28.31 -27.34
N LEU A 159 -12.88 28.61 -26.36
CA LEU A 159 -11.70 27.80 -26.05
C LEU A 159 -12.04 26.39 -25.57
N LYS A 160 -13.13 26.22 -24.81
CA LYS A 160 -13.58 24.90 -24.37
C LYS A 160 -14.09 24.08 -25.55
N GLU A 161 -14.77 24.72 -26.50
CA GLU A 161 -15.25 24.05 -27.71
C GLU A 161 -14.10 23.68 -28.66
N THR A 162 -13.10 24.53 -28.84
CA THR A 162 -11.91 24.21 -29.63
C THR A 162 -11.10 23.08 -29.01
N LYS A 163 -10.91 23.10 -27.68
CA LYS A 163 -10.26 21.97 -26.97
C LYS A 163 -11.04 20.67 -27.14
N ARG A 164 -12.36 20.68 -27.00
CA ARG A 164 -13.19 19.48 -27.20
C ARG A 164 -13.06 18.94 -28.63
N LYS A 165 -13.03 19.82 -29.64
CA LYS A 165 -12.80 19.43 -31.04
C LYS A 165 -11.41 18.84 -31.26
N LEU A 166 -10.39 19.38 -30.58
CA LEU A 166 -9.03 18.85 -30.62
C LEU A 166 -8.92 17.48 -29.93
N GLU A 167 -9.51 17.34 -28.75
CA GLU A 167 -9.57 16.08 -27.98
C GLU A 167 -10.35 14.99 -28.72
N GLN A 168 -11.36 15.35 -29.51
CA GLN A 168 -12.07 14.42 -30.40
C GLN A 168 -11.28 14.06 -31.67
N ALA A 169 -10.32 14.90 -32.08
CA ALA A 169 -9.50 14.66 -33.27
C ALA A 169 -8.24 13.81 -32.96
N THR A 170 -7.76 13.81 -31.72
CA THR A 170 -6.72 12.89 -31.25
C THR A 170 -7.36 11.64 -30.63
N PRO A 171 -6.94 10.41 -30.97
CA PRO A 171 -7.31 9.22 -30.20
C PRO A 171 -6.60 9.27 -28.85
N SER A 172 -7.11 10.09 -27.93
CA SER A 172 -6.78 10.01 -26.52
C SER A 172 -7.23 8.64 -26.04
N PRO A 173 -6.39 7.85 -25.34
CA PRO A 173 -6.85 6.62 -24.73
C PRO A 173 -8.06 6.96 -23.86
N THR A 174 -9.12 6.17 -23.97
CA THR A 174 -10.27 6.34 -23.09
C THR A 174 -9.80 6.19 -21.63
N PRO A 175 -10.48 6.78 -20.65
CA PRO A 175 -10.15 6.58 -19.23
C PRO A 175 -10.03 5.09 -18.86
N GLU A 176 -10.82 4.24 -19.53
CA GLU A 176 -10.78 2.78 -19.42
C GLU A 176 -9.45 2.20 -19.93
N GLU A 177 -8.99 2.61 -21.13
CA GLU A 177 -7.69 2.19 -21.70
C GLU A 177 -6.49 2.66 -20.86
N ALA A 178 -6.60 3.80 -20.18
CA ALA A 178 -5.56 4.31 -19.28
C ALA A 178 -5.46 3.52 -17.96
N MET A 179 -6.54 2.84 -17.53
CA MET A 179 -6.53 2.01 -16.31
C MET A 179 -6.07 0.57 -16.56
N THR A 180 -6.21 0.06 -17.79
CA THR A 180 -5.74 -1.27 -18.23
C THR A 180 -4.32 -1.64 -17.78
N PRO A 181 -3.27 -0.78 -17.90
CA PRO A 181 -1.92 -1.14 -17.45
C PRO A 181 -1.83 -1.39 -15.93
N VAL A 182 -2.60 -0.66 -15.12
CA VAL A 182 -2.59 -0.81 -13.65
C VAL A 182 -3.19 -2.16 -13.26
N TYR A 183 -4.24 -2.58 -13.95
CA TYR A 183 -4.89 -3.87 -13.72
C TYR A 183 -4.11 -5.03 -14.34
N ALA A 184 -3.44 -4.82 -15.47
CA ALA A 184 -2.59 -5.80 -16.15
C ALA A 184 -1.50 -6.35 -15.23
N ALA A 185 -0.85 -5.50 -14.42
CA ALA A 185 0.16 -5.96 -13.46
C ALA A 185 -0.42 -6.92 -12.40
N LYS A 186 -1.61 -6.62 -11.87
CA LYS A 186 -2.28 -7.48 -10.88
C LYS A 186 -2.75 -8.81 -11.48
N VAL A 187 -3.30 -8.75 -12.69
CA VAL A 187 -3.71 -9.95 -13.44
C VAL A 187 -2.50 -10.83 -13.77
N TYR A 188 -1.38 -10.22 -14.15
CA TYR A 188 -0.14 -10.94 -14.40
C TYR A 188 0.38 -11.63 -13.13
N ASP A 189 0.38 -10.96 -11.98
CA ASP A 189 0.82 -11.58 -10.71
C ASP A 189 0.00 -12.84 -10.38
N ILE A 190 -1.30 -12.84 -10.68
CA ILE A 190 -2.17 -14.01 -10.49
C ILE A 190 -1.79 -15.13 -11.46
N LEU A 191 -1.57 -14.83 -12.74
CA LEU A 191 -1.10 -15.80 -13.73
C LEU A 191 0.28 -16.39 -13.36
N PHE A 192 1.16 -15.53 -12.84
CA PHE A 192 2.49 -15.92 -12.36
C PHE A 192 2.38 -16.93 -11.21
N CYS A 193 1.58 -16.61 -10.20
CA CYS A 193 1.35 -17.50 -9.06
C CYS A 193 0.67 -18.82 -9.45
N GLN A 194 -0.27 -18.81 -10.40
CA GLN A 194 -0.97 -20.03 -10.82
C GLN A 194 -0.16 -20.95 -11.72
N SER A 195 0.70 -20.38 -12.58
CA SER A 195 1.47 -21.19 -13.54
C SER A 195 2.56 -22.02 -12.87
N ASP A 196 3.10 -21.60 -11.71
CA ASP A 196 4.16 -22.33 -10.98
C ASP A 196 5.33 -22.74 -11.89
N GLY A 197 5.65 -21.89 -12.88
CA GLY A 197 6.70 -22.14 -13.88
C GLY A 197 6.38 -23.24 -14.91
N LYS A 198 5.17 -23.79 -14.91
CA LYS A 198 4.71 -24.86 -15.82
C LYS A 198 3.91 -24.29 -16.98
N ILE A 199 3.84 -25.07 -18.06
CA ILE A 199 2.96 -24.77 -19.19
C ILE A 199 1.52 -25.07 -18.77
N THR A 200 0.70 -24.03 -18.65
CA THR A 200 -0.69 -24.13 -18.20
C THR A 200 -1.63 -23.48 -19.21
N THR A 201 -2.81 -24.08 -19.39
CA THR A 201 -3.89 -23.50 -20.20
C THR A 201 -5.09 -23.26 -19.31
N TYR A 202 -5.66 -22.06 -19.38
CA TYR A 202 -6.83 -21.66 -18.61
C TYR A 202 -7.97 -21.31 -19.56
N GLU A 203 -9.18 -21.74 -19.22
CA GLU A 203 -10.40 -21.21 -19.83
C GLU A 203 -10.61 -19.77 -19.38
N LEU A 204 -10.98 -18.88 -20.31
CA LEU A 204 -11.08 -17.44 -20.04
C LEU A 204 -12.06 -17.13 -18.91
N GLU A 205 -13.26 -17.71 -18.92
CA GLU A 205 -14.29 -17.43 -17.91
C GLU A 205 -13.87 -17.88 -16.50
N ARG A 206 -13.20 -19.04 -16.42
CA ARG A 206 -12.63 -19.53 -15.16
C ARG A 206 -11.49 -18.65 -14.67
N LEU A 207 -10.63 -18.18 -15.57
CA LEU A 207 -9.53 -17.27 -15.25
C LEU A 207 -10.07 -15.91 -14.77
N VAL A 208 -11.06 -15.34 -15.45
CA VAL A 208 -11.72 -14.09 -15.06
C VAL A 208 -12.34 -14.20 -13.66
N THR A 209 -13.02 -15.32 -13.39
CA THR A 209 -13.59 -15.59 -12.06
C THR A 209 -12.50 -15.67 -11.00
N THR A 210 -11.39 -16.35 -11.29
CA THR A 210 -10.26 -16.46 -10.35
C THR A 210 -9.61 -15.10 -10.09
N CYS A 211 -9.39 -14.30 -11.14
CA CYS A 211 -8.87 -12.94 -11.01
C CYS A 211 -9.79 -12.08 -10.14
N ARG A 212 -11.10 -12.14 -10.37
CA ARG A 212 -12.10 -11.40 -9.60
C ARG A 212 -12.13 -11.78 -8.12
N GLN A 213 -11.89 -13.05 -7.80
CA GLN A 213 -11.80 -13.53 -6.40
C GLN A 213 -10.48 -13.16 -5.72
N SER A 214 -9.42 -12.94 -6.49
CA SER A 214 -8.06 -12.72 -5.97
C SER A 214 -7.70 -11.23 -5.84
N ILE A 215 -8.36 -10.34 -6.59
CA ILE A 215 -8.10 -8.89 -6.56
C ILE A 215 -8.94 -8.23 -5.47
N SER A 216 -8.32 -7.41 -4.62
CA SER A 216 -8.98 -6.72 -3.50
C SER A 216 -9.98 -5.63 -3.92
N VAL A 217 -9.84 -5.10 -5.12
CA VAL A 217 -10.73 -4.07 -5.69
C VAL A 217 -11.72 -4.77 -6.62
N PRO A 218 -13.03 -4.50 -6.51
CA PRO A 218 -13.99 -5.04 -7.47
C PRO A 218 -13.72 -4.45 -8.85
N LEU A 219 -13.35 -5.31 -9.81
CA LEU A 219 -13.18 -4.95 -11.22
C LEU A 219 -14.35 -5.50 -12.04
N ALA A 220 -14.71 -4.80 -13.11
CA ALA A 220 -15.64 -5.33 -14.09
C ALA A 220 -15.01 -6.52 -14.82
N THR A 221 -15.85 -7.44 -15.30
CA THR A 221 -15.39 -8.60 -16.09
C THR A 221 -14.66 -8.17 -17.35
N ASP A 222 -15.11 -7.09 -17.98
CA ASP A 222 -14.54 -6.58 -19.23
C ASP A 222 -13.16 -5.96 -19.00
N ASP A 223 -12.95 -5.29 -17.87
CA ASP A 223 -11.63 -4.76 -17.47
C ASP A 223 -10.63 -5.89 -17.28
N ILE A 224 -11.05 -7.00 -16.65
CA ILE A 224 -10.19 -8.16 -16.45
C ILE A 224 -9.87 -8.82 -17.79
N LYS A 225 -10.87 -8.99 -18.67
CA LYS A 225 -10.65 -9.52 -20.04
C LYS A 225 -9.68 -8.63 -20.83
N GLY A 226 -9.88 -7.31 -20.77
CA GLY A 226 -9.00 -6.32 -21.38
C GLY A 226 -7.58 -6.38 -20.84
N ALA A 227 -7.42 -6.52 -19.52
CA ALA A 227 -6.11 -6.66 -18.87
C ALA A 227 -5.41 -7.97 -19.25
N ILE A 228 -6.12 -9.10 -19.32
CA ILE A 228 -5.57 -10.38 -19.78
C ILE A 228 -5.10 -10.27 -21.23
N LYS A 229 -5.93 -9.67 -22.10
CA LYS A 229 -5.58 -9.45 -23.51
C LYS A 229 -4.35 -8.55 -23.64
N TYR A 230 -4.31 -7.47 -22.88
CA TYR A 230 -3.18 -6.54 -22.81
C TYR A 230 -1.87 -7.21 -22.40
N VAL A 231 -1.93 -8.18 -21.49
CA VAL A 231 -0.77 -9.00 -21.08
C VAL A 231 -0.35 -9.95 -22.20
N ALA A 232 -1.31 -10.64 -22.83
CA ALA A 232 -1.04 -11.55 -23.94
C ALA A 232 -0.41 -10.85 -25.15
N ASP A 233 -0.83 -9.63 -25.46
CA ASP A 233 -0.29 -8.85 -26.58
C ASP A 233 1.17 -8.41 -26.34
N ARG A 234 1.62 -8.33 -25.08
CA ARG A 234 2.97 -7.86 -24.71
C ARG A 234 3.95 -8.97 -24.37
N LEU A 235 3.45 -10.11 -23.92
CA LEU A 235 4.29 -11.21 -23.47
C LEU A 235 4.18 -12.38 -24.44
N PRO A 236 5.27 -12.78 -25.13
CA PRO A 236 5.24 -13.93 -26.04
C PRO A 236 4.95 -15.26 -25.33
N GLN A 237 5.15 -15.28 -24.01
CA GLN A 237 4.88 -16.43 -23.15
C GLN A 237 3.37 -16.59 -22.85
N VAL A 238 2.56 -15.57 -23.07
CA VAL A 238 1.11 -15.62 -22.82
C VAL A 238 0.41 -15.46 -24.16
N SER A 239 -0.32 -16.49 -24.60
CA SER A 239 -1.08 -16.44 -25.84
C SER A 239 -2.58 -16.46 -25.57
N TRP A 240 -3.28 -15.55 -26.24
CA TRP A 240 -4.73 -15.51 -26.33
C TRP A 240 -5.15 -16.36 -27.53
N VAL A 241 -5.83 -17.48 -27.28
CA VAL A 241 -6.17 -18.45 -28.34
C VAL A 241 -7.65 -18.78 -28.27
N GLU A 242 -8.34 -18.63 -29.39
CA GLU A 242 -9.71 -19.14 -29.53
C GLU A 242 -9.63 -20.59 -30.00
N ARG A 243 -10.29 -21.50 -29.27
CA ARG A 243 -10.41 -22.91 -29.64
C ARG A 243 -11.87 -23.25 -29.86
N HIS A 244 -12.12 -24.00 -30.92
CA HIS A 244 -13.42 -24.58 -31.18
C HIS A 244 -13.53 -25.90 -30.40
N ILE A 245 -14.46 -25.97 -29.43
CA ILE A 245 -14.71 -27.16 -28.63
C ILE A 245 -16.22 -27.41 -28.66
N ASN A 246 -16.65 -28.58 -29.12
CA ASN A 246 -18.07 -28.99 -29.13
C ASN A 246 -19.03 -27.97 -29.76
N ASP A 247 -18.71 -27.47 -30.97
CA ASP A 247 -19.51 -26.49 -31.71
C ASP A 247 -19.62 -25.08 -31.08
N GLU A 248 -18.87 -24.82 -30.00
CA GLU A 248 -18.75 -23.51 -29.37
C GLU A 248 -17.32 -22.96 -29.47
N ASN A 249 -17.20 -21.66 -29.68
CA ASN A 249 -15.93 -20.94 -29.65
C ASN A 249 -15.56 -20.61 -28.20
N VAL A 250 -14.60 -21.34 -27.64
CA VAL A 250 -14.09 -21.14 -26.28
C VAL A 250 -12.75 -20.42 -26.36
N THR A 251 -12.66 -19.26 -25.71
CA THR A 251 -11.40 -18.55 -25.57
C THR A 251 -10.58 -19.14 -24.43
N VAL A 252 -9.32 -19.47 -24.71
CA VAL A 252 -8.36 -19.98 -23.73
C VAL A 252 -7.10 -19.13 -23.70
N VAL A 253 -6.53 -19.00 -22.51
CA VAL A 253 -5.26 -18.31 -22.26
C VAL A 253 -4.21 -19.36 -21.98
N ARG A 254 -3.17 -19.40 -22.80
CA ARG A 254 -2.07 -20.36 -22.67
C ARG A 254 -0.80 -19.65 -22.19
N VAL A 255 -0.24 -20.14 -21.10
CA VAL A 255 1.06 -19.70 -20.57
C VAL A 255 2.11 -20.72 -20.98
N VAL A 256 3.14 -20.29 -21.70
CA VAL A 256 4.18 -21.09 -22.32
C VAL A 256 5.52 -20.76 -21.66
N GLY A 257 5.92 -21.60 -20.72
CA GLY A 257 7.24 -21.57 -20.08
C GLY A 257 7.27 -20.79 -18.75
N PRO A 258 8.45 -20.76 -18.12
CA PRO A 258 8.64 -20.04 -16.88
C PRO A 258 8.54 -18.53 -17.12
N LEU A 259 7.57 -17.91 -16.47
CA LEU A 259 7.41 -16.46 -16.46
C LEU A 259 8.54 -15.80 -15.65
N ASN A 260 9.01 -14.62 -16.06
CA ASN A 260 9.99 -13.85 -15.30
C ASN A 260 9.36 -12.56 -14.81
N ARG A 261 8.88 -12.59 -13.56
CA ARG A 261 8.09 -11.51 -12.97
C ARG A 261 8.70 -10.11 -13.14
N HIS A 262 9.99 -9.95 -12.84
CA HIS A 262 10.63 -8.63 -12.88
C HIS A 262 10.72 -8.06 -14.29
N HIS A 263 11.13 -8.90 -15.24
CA HIS A 263 11.30 -8.50 -16.63
C HIS A 263 9.97 -8.30 -17.34
N ASP A 264 9.00 -9.16 -17.07
CA ASP A 264 7.70 -9.14 -17.73
C ASP A 264 6.85 -7.96 -17.23
N LEU A 265 6.89 -7.65 -15.93
CA LEU A 265 6.24 -6.44 -15.39
C LEU A 265 6.85 -5.16 -15.97
N ALA A 266 8.16 -5.13 -16.23
CA ALA A 266 8.80 -3.99 -16.89
C ALA A 266 8.28 -3.81 -18.32
N LYS A 267 8.07 -4.91 -19.06
CA LYS A 267 7.48 -4.88 -20.41
C LYS A 267 6.01 -4.50 -20.42
N ILE A 268 5.24 -4.95 -19.42
CA ILE A 268 3.84 -4.56 -19.24
C ILE A 268 3.74 -3.06 -18.93
N ALA A 269 4.66 -2.52 -18.13
CA ALA A 269 4.70 -1.12 -17.75
C ALA A 269 5.24 -0.20 -18.87
N SER A 270 6.09 -0.70 -19.78
CA SER A 270 6.56 0.08 -20.92
C SER A 270 5.41 0.32 -21.91
N ASN A 271 5.01 1.58 -22.04
CA ASN A 271 3.97 2.00 -22.98
C ASN A 271 4.50 1.89 -24.42
N PRO A 272 3.80 1.21 -25.35
CA PRO A 272 4.17 1.16 -26.76
C PRO A 272 3.71 2.39 -27.57
N LEU A 273 3.13 3.41 -26.91
CA LEU A 273 2.65 4.66 -27.51
C LEU A 273 3.65 5.82 -27.36
N ALA A 274 4.96 5.51 -27.40
CA ALA A 274 6.03 6.50 -27.55
C ALA A 274 6.65 6.37 -28.94
#